data_AF-X1RYK6-F1
#
_entry.id   AF-X1RYK6-F1
#
_cell.length_a   1.000
_cell.length_b   1.000
_cell.length_c   1.000
_cell.angle_alpha   90.00
_cell.angle_beta   90.00
_cell.angle_gamma   90.00
#
_symmetry.space_group_name_H-M   'P 1'
#
loop_
_entity.id
_entity.type
_entity.pdbx_description
1 polymer ?
#
loop_
_entity_poly.entity_id
_entity_poly.type
_entity_poly.pdbx_seq_one_letter_code
_entity_poly.pdbx_strand_id
1 'polypeptide(L)'
;SSKCGNSNLASIIKANVICDSMGMDTISAGGAISWAMECYEKGILTKENTDGLDLSWGNYHSILTLLEKIAKREGFGDILA
;
A
#
# COMPACT_ATOMS: atom_id res chain seq x y z
N SER A 1 -3.86 -9.07 15.62
CA SER A 1 -4.65 -9.15 14.36
C SER A 1 -4.07 -8.18 13.35
N SER A 2 -3.35 -8.68 12.35
CA SER A 2 -2.71 -7.86 11.32
C SER A 2 -3.77 -7.42 10.30
N LYS A 3 -4.01 -6.11 10.19
CA LYS A 3 -5.09 -5.52 9.37
C LYS A 3 -5.04 -5.87 7.87
N CYS A 4 -3.90 -6.35 7.37
CA CYS A 4 -3.69 -6.59 5.94
C CYS A 4 -3.37 -8.07 5.61
N GLY A 5 -3.68 -9.04 6.49
CA GLY A 5 -3.30 -10.44 6.24
C GLY A 5 -1.78 -10.63 6.06
N ASN A 6 -1.02 -9.61 6.48
CA ASN A 6 0.39 -9.49 6.20
C ASN A 6 1.17 -10.14 7.35
N SER A 7 1.40 -11.43 7.21
CA SER A 7 2.24 -12.23 8.12
C SER A 7 3.73 -11.99 7.91
N ASN A 8 4.11 -11.12 6.97
CA ASN A 8 5.49 -10.88 6.62
C ASN A 8 6.06 -9.72 7.43
N LEU A 9 6.71 -10.06 8.55
CA LEU A 9 7.36 -9.12 9.47
C LEU A 9 8.30 -8.15 8.75
N ALA A 10 8.99 -8.59 7.69
CA ALA A 10 9.91 -7.75 6.92
C ALA A 10 9.20 -6.59 6.22
N SER A 11 7.96 -6.80 5.76
CA SER A 11 7.18 -5.73 5.12
C SER A 11 6.66 -4.71 6.13
N ILE A 12 6.29 -5.15 7.34
CA ILE A 12 5.86 -4.28 8.44
C ILE A 12 7.05 -3.42 8.86
N ILE A 13 8.23 -4.02 9.05
CA ILE A 13 9.46 -3.30 9.40
C ILE A 13 9.81 -2.31 8.29
N LYS A 14 9.74 -2.70 7.02
CA LYS A 14 10.10 -1.84 5.90
C LYS A 14 9.11 -0.69 5.69
N ALA A 15 7.81 -0.94 5.88
CA ALA A 15 6.79 0.11 5.90
C ALA A 15 7.02 1.10 7.05
N ASN A 16 7.40 0.61 8.23
CA ASN A 16 7.75 1.45 9.38
C ASN A 16 8.97 2.32 9.07
N VAL A 17 10.05 1.74 8.55
CA VAL A 17 11.28 2.48 8.17
C VAL A 17 10.99 3.54 7.10
N ILE A 18 10.19 3.21 6.10
CA ILE A 18 9.80 4.13 5.02
C ILE A 18 8.96 5.29 5.57
N CYS A 19 8.01 5.00 6.46
CA CYS A 19 7.18 6.02 7.08
C CYS A 19 7.93 6.89 8.08
N ASP A 20 8.80 6.31 8.91
CA ASP A 20 9.67 7.04 9.85
C ASP A 20 10.60 7.98 9.08
N SER A 21 11.14 7.50 7.95
CA SER A 21 11.99 8.31 7.06
C SER A 21 11.22 9.39 6.27
N MET A 22 9.89 9.29 6.16
CA MET A 22 9.06 10.24 5.40
C MET A 22 8.07 11.03 6.29
N GLY A 23 8.14 10.86 7.62
CA GLY A 23 7.27 11.55 8.57
C GLY A 23 5.78 11.21 8.42
N MET A 24 5.45 10.07 7.83
CA MET A 24 4.09 9.67 7.48
C MET A 24 3.51 8.71 8.52
N ASP A 25 2.21 8.82 8.80
CA ASP A 25 1.53 7.92 9.71
C ASP A 25 1.30 6.54 9.05
N THR A 26 2.09 5.54 9.47
CA THR A 26 2.01 4.15 9.00
C THR A 26 0.61 3.54 9.10
N ILE A 27 -0.19 3.98 10.07
CA ILE A 27 -1.50 3.40 10.37
C ILE A 27 -2.52 3.83 9.33
N SER A 28 -2.54 5.11 8.99
CA SER A 28 -3.42 5.69 7.98
C SER A 28 -3.08 5.16 6.59
N ALA A 29 -1.79 5.16 6.24
CA ALA A 29 -1.33 4.63 4.95
C ALA A 29 -1.60 3.12 4.80
N GLY A 30 -1.39 2.34 5.87
CA GLY A 30 -1.71 0.92 5.87
C GLY A 30 -3.20 0.64 5.64
N GLY A 31 -4.08 1.49 6.18
CA GLY A 31 -5.52 1.42 5.92
C GLY A 31 -5.89 1.69 4.46
N ALA A 32 -5.33 2.74 3.87
CA ALA A 32 -5.55 3.09 2.47
C ALA A 32 -5.07 1.99 1.51
N ILE A 33 -3.90 1.41 1.77
CA ILE A 33 -3.36 0.31 0.96
C ILE A 33 -4.23 -0.95 1.10
N SER A 34 -4.65 -1.29 2.32
CA SER A 34 -5.56 -2.42 2.54
C SER A 34 -6.87 -2.28 1.77
N TRP A 35 -7.44 -1.08 1.76
CA TRP A 35 -8.65 -0.79 1.00
C TRP A 35 -8.42 -0.93 -0.51
N ALA A 36 -7.30 -0.43 -1.02
CA ALA A 36 -6.93 -0.57 -2.43
C ALA A 36 -6.74 -2.05 -2.83
N MET A 37 -6.14 -2.88 -1.96
CA MET A 37 -6.01 -4.32 -2.21
C MET A 37 -7.37 -5.02 -2.22
N GLU A 38 -8.28 -4.67 -1.30
CA GLU A 38 -9.64 -5.22 -1.30
C GLU A 38 -10.42 -4.82 -2.56
N CYS A 39 -10.30 -3.57 -3.00
CA CYS A 39 -10.92 -3.11 -4.24
C CYS A 39 -10.34 -3.82 -5.47
N TYR A 40 -9.05 -4.12 -5.48
CA TYR A 40 -8.41 -4.89 -6.56
C TYR A 40 -8.92 -6.34 -6.59
N GLU A 41 -9.04 -7.01 -5.44
CA GLU A 41 -9.66 -8.35 -5.37
C GLU A 41 -11.12 -8.38 -5.79
N LYS A 42 -11.87 -7.33 -5.44
CA LYS A 42 -13.27 -7.18 -5.88
C LYS A 42 -13.39 -6.83 -7.36
N GLY A 43 -12.28 -6.65 -8.08
CA GLY A 43 -12.26 -6.25 -9.49
C GLY A 43 -12.69 -4.80 -9.74
N ILE A 44 -12.76 -3.98 -8.68
CA ILE A 44 -13.09 -2.55 -8.77
C ILE A 44 -11.88 -1.79 -9.31
N LEU A 45 -10.67 -2.15 -8.84
CA LEU A 45 -9.42 -1.61 -9.34
C LEU A 45 -8.77 -2.60 -10.30
N THR A 46 -8.36 -2.12 -11.46
CA THR A 46 -7.61 -2.89 -12.45
C THR A 46 -6.15 -2.44 -12.48
N LYS A 47 -5.26 -3.25 -13.08
CA LYS A 47 -3.84 -2.90 -13.25
C LYS A 47 -3.64 -1.54 -13.92
N GLU A 48 -4.53 -1.10 -14.81
CA GLU A 48 -4.44 0.23 -15.41
C GLU A 48 -4.62 1.36 -14.39
N ASN A 49 -5.53 1.18 -13.42
CA ASN A 49 -5.77 2.19 -12.39
C ASN A 49 -4.63 2.24 -11.36
N THR A 50 -4.00 1.10 -11.11
CA THR A 50 -2.91 0.96 -10.13
C THR A 50 -1.53 1.17 -10.73
N ASP A 51 -1.43 1.81 -11.89
CA ASP A 51 -0.14 2.11 -12.56
C ASP A 51 0.66 0.84 -12.90
N GLY A 52 -0.05 -0.27 -13.17
CA GLY A 52 0.52 -1.59 -13.42
C GLY A 52 0.83 -2.40 -12.16
N LEU A 53 0.56 -1.86 -10.96
CA LEU A 53 0.85 -2.55 -9.70
C LEU A 53 -0.13 -3.69 -9.45
N ASP A 54 0.41 -4.84 -9.09
CA ASP A 54 -0.36 -6.01 -8.72
C ASP A 54 -0.69 -5.96 -7.22
N LEU A 55 -1.89 -5.48 -6.89
CA LEU A 55 -2.36 -5.32 -5.50
C LEU A 55 -2.95 -6.62 -4.91
N SER A 56 -2.51 -7.78 -5.40
CA SER A 56 -2.91 -9.08 -4.84
C SER A 56 -2.49 -9.21 -3.38
N TRP A 57 -3.32 -9.81 -2.54
CA TRP A 57 -3.03 -9.96 -1.12
C TRP A 57 -1.71 -10.67 -0.87
N GLY A 58 -0.94 -10.16 0.09
CA GLY A 58 0.39 -10.67 0.41
C GLY A 58 1.51 -10.17 -0.50
N ASN A 59 1.21 -9.41 -1.56
CA ASN A 59 2.24 -8.78 -2.39
C ASN A 59 2.83 -7.54 -1.70
N TYR A 60 3.80 -7.78 -0.83
CA TYR A 60 4.49 -6.74 -0.08
C TYR A 60 5.25 -5.74 -0.96
N HIS A 61 5.67 -6.13 -2.15
CA HIS A 61 6.40 -5.23 -3.04
C HIS A 61 5.48 -4.12 -3.54
N SER A 62 4.28 -4.48 -4.00
CA SER A 62 3.26 -3.51 -4.42
C SER A 62 2.83 -2.60 -3.28
N ILE A 63 2.72 -3.12 -2.04
CA ILE A 63 2.41 -2.32 -0.84
C ILE A 63 3.47 -1.23 -0.63
N LEU A 64 4.76 -1.58 -0.68
CA LEU A 64 5.85 -0.62 -0.45
C LEU A 64 5.91 0.43 -1.58
N THR A 65 5.74 0.01 -2.83
CA THR A 65 5.70 0.94 -3.96
C THR A 65 4.51 1.88 -3.86
N LEU A 66 3.35 1.38 -3.43
CA LEU A 66 2.17 2.21 -3.22
C LEU A 66 2.36 3.20 -2.07
N LEU A 67 3.01 2.76 -0.99
CA LEU A 67 3.37 3.62 0.14
C LEU A 67 4.30 4.76 -0.29
N GLU A 68 5.32 4.47 -1.12
CA GLU A 68 6.18 5.51 -1.69
C GLU A 68 5.42 6.46 -2.61
N LYS A 69 4.51 5.94 -3.45
CA LYS A 69 3.67 6.77 -4.32
C LYS A 69 2.73 7.66 -3.52
N ILE A 70 2.16 7.18 -2.42
CA ILE A 70 1.33 7.98 -1.49
C ILE A 70 2.18 9.09 -0.87
N ALA A 71 3.40 8.76 -0.41
CA ALA A 71 4.33 9.72 0.17
C ALA A 71 4.67 10.87 -0.79
N LYS A 72 4.93 10.50 -2.05
CA LYS A 72 5.30 11.44 -3.11
C LYS A 72 4.09 12.08 -3.79
N ARG A 73 2.86 11.66 -3.43
CA ARG A 73 1.61 12.04 -4.11
C ARG A 73 1.70 11.87 -5.62
N GLU A 74 2.13 10.68 -6.05
CA GLU A 74 2.33 10.34 -7.46
C GLU A 74 1.31 9.31 -7.97
N GLY A 75 0.61 9.67 -9.04
CA GLY A 75 -0.34 8.80 -9.74
C GLY A 75 -1.44 8.29 -8.80
N PHE A 76 -1.60 6.97 -8.71
CA PHE A 76 -2.59 6.35 -7.81
C PHE A 76 -2.34 6.65 -6.33
N GLY A 77 -1.10 6.99 -5.95
CA GLY A 77 -0.78 7.39 -4.59
C GLY A 77 -1.41 8.73 -4.18
N ASP A 78 -1.61 9.66 -5.12
CA ASP A 78 -2.27 10.95 -4.86
C ASP A 78 -3.76 10.78 -4.51
N ILE A 79 -4.41 9.77 -5.10
CA ILE A 79 -5.82 9.44 -4.84
C ILE A 79 -6.01 8.90 -3.41
N LEU A 80 -4.98 8.28 -2.85
CA LEU A 80 -5.00 7.63 -1.54
C LEU A 80 -4.36 8.48 -0.42
N ALA A 81 -3.75 9.63 -0.74
CA ALA A 81 -2.99 10.48 0.18
C ALA A 81 -3.84 11.50 0.97
#